data_AF-A0A954C0G3-F1
#
_entry.id   AF-A0A954C0G3-F1
#
_cell.length_a   1.000
_cell.length_b   1.000
_cell.length_c   1.000
_cell.angle_alpha   90.00
_cell.angle_beta   90.00
_cell.angle_gamma   90.00
#
_symmetry.space_group_name_H-M   'P 1'
#
loop_
_entity.id
_entity.type
_entity.pdbx_description
1 polymer ?
#
loop_
_entity_poly.entity_id
_entity_poly.type
_entity_poly.pdbx_seq_one_letter_code
_entity_poly.pdbx_strand_id
1 'polypeptide(L)'
;MPKMKTHKGSAKRFKVTKKGKIKHYNSGRSHLMSAKSAKRRRNKRHSHVLSPTHARNVAKLLGVRRRPIAPTAPQQPKGDA
;
A
#
# COMPACT_ATOMS: atom_id res chain seq x y z
N MET A 1 6.55 32.79 -0.08
CA MET A 1 5.61 31.72 -0.49
C MET A 1 5.98 30.40 0.17
N PRO A 2 5.11 29.79 0.99
CA PRO A 2 5.36 28.47 1.55
C PRO A 2 5.22 27.38 0.48
N LYS A 3 6.32 26.67 0.17
CA LYS A 3 6.33 25.51 -0.74
C LYS A 3 5.85 24.26 0.00
N MET A 4 4.95 23.49 -0.60
CA MET A 4 4.45 22.24 -0.02
C MET A 4 5.62 21.27 0.24
N LYS A 5 5.83 20.91 1.51
CA LYS A 5 6.86 19.95 1.93
C LYS A 5 6.26 18.54 1.94
N THR A 6 7.04 17.57 1.48
CA THR A 6 6.63 16.16 1.54
C THR A 6 6.72 15.64 2.98
N HIS A 7 5.68 14.91 3.42
CA HIS A 7 5.71 14.26 4.72
C HIS A 7 6.74 13.13 4.72
N LYS A 8 7.89 13.37 5.38
CA LYS A 8 9.06 12.47 5.33
C LYS A 8 8.75 11.07 5.87
N GLY A 9 7.87 10.95 6.87
CA GLY A 9 7.43 9.64 7.39
C GLY A 9 6.67 8.81 6.36
N SER A 10 5.86 9.47 5.52
CA SER A 10 5.10 8.81 4.45
C SER A 10 6.00 8.44 3.28
N ALA A 11 6.95 9.30 2.93
CA ALA A 11 7.91 9.05 1.84
C ALA A 11 8.80 7.82 2.11
N LYS A 12 9.13 7.53 3.37
CA LYS A 12 9.88 6.33 3.76
C LYS A 12 9.07 5.03 3.60
N ARG A 13 7.74 5.10 3.69
CA ARG A 13 6.84 3.93 3.73
C ARG A 13 6.19 3.61 2.39
N PHE A 14 5.93 4.62 1.57
CA PHE A 14 5.18 4.49 0.32
C PHE A 14 6.05 4.86 -0.88
N LYS A 15 6.06 4.00 -1.90
CA LYS A 15 6.74 4.27 -3.17
C LYS A 15 5.74 4.46 -4.30
N VAL A 16 6.00 5.45 -5.15
CA VAL A 16 5.21 5.71 -6.37
C VAL A 16 5.82 4.91 -7.52
N THR A 17 4.99 4.14 -8.22
CA THR A 17 5.40 3.43 -9.44
C THR A 17 5.39 4.38 -10.64
N LYS A 18 6.10 4.03 -11.72
CA LYS A 18 6.10 4.78 -12.99
C LYS A 18 4.69 5.05 -13.54
N LYS A 19 3.72 4.17 -13.26
CA LYS A 19 2.31 4.30 -13.66
C LYS A 19 1.44 5.12 -12.69
N GLY A 20 2.03 5.73 -11.64
CA GLY A 20 1.31 6.54 -10.65
C GLY A 20 0.55 5.75 -9.58
N LYS A 21 0.75 4.42 -9.49
CA LYS A 21 0.19 3.60 -8.40
C LYS A 21 1.10 3.66 -7.18
N ILE A 22 0.51 3.70 -5.98
CA ILE A 22 1.24 3.72 -4.71
C ILE A 22 1.39 2.29 -4.19
N LYS A 23 2.63 1.89 -3.92
CA LYS A 23 3.00 0.58 -3.35
C LYS A 23 3.39 0.71 -1.88
N HIS A 24 3.08 -0.33 -1.11
CA HIS A 24 3.49 -0.49 0.29
C HIS A 24 3.86 -1.95 0.58
N TYR A 25 4.57 -2.16 1.69
CA TYR A 25 4.86 -3.50 2.22
C TYR A 25 3.79 -3.93 3.23
N ASN A 26 3.52 -5.23 3.28
CA ASN A 26 2.52 -5.79 4.18
C ASN A 26 3.00 -5.76 5.64
N SER A 27 2.06 -5.51 6.55
CA SER A 27 2.33 -5.46 7.99
C SER A 27 2.40 -6.85 8.64
N GLY A 28 3.08 -6.93 9.78
CA GLY A 28 3.12 -8.10 10.64
C GLY A 28 3.95 -9.28 10.08
N ARG A 29 5.05 -8.98 9.38
CA ARG A 29 6.08 -9.93 8.93
C ARG A 29 7.34 -9.93 9.82
N SER A 30 7.48 -8.99 10.75
CA SER A 30 8.69 -8.82 11.55
C SER A 30 8.79 -9.77 12.75
N HIS A 31 7.70 -9.98 13.51
CA HIS A 31 7.70 -10.78 14.75
C HIS A 31 6.59 -11.85 14.78
N LEU A 32 6.77 -12.91 15.59
CA LEU A 32 5.90 -14.10 15.68
C LEU A 32 5.70 -14.80 14.33
N MET A 33 6.79 -15.28 13.73
CA MET A 33 6.72 -16.02 12.46
C MET A 33 6.46 -17.51 12.63
N SER A 34 6.89 -18.10 13.75
CA SER A 34 6.75 -19.54 14.02
C SER A 34 5.27 -19.94 14.11
N ALA A 35 4.43 -19.11 14.75
CA ALA A 35 2.99 -19.34 14.85
C ALA A 35 2.19 -19.06 13.57
N LYS A 36 2.83 -18.57 12.49
CA LYS A 36 2.15 -18.24 11.23
C LYS A 36 2.38 -19.35 10.22
N SER A 37 1.29 -19.79 9.57
CA SER A 37 1.38 -20.78 8.49
C SER A 37 2.33 -20.33 7.38
N ALA A 38 2.96 -21.30 6.71
CA ALA A 38 3.91 -21.04 5.62
C ALA A 38 3.28 -20.22 4.49
N LYS A 39 2.01 -20.49 4.16
CA LYS A 39 1.20 -19.73 3.18
C LYS A 39 1.07 -18.26 3.59
N ARG A 40 0.72 -17.98 4.85
CA ARG A 40 0.59 -16.60 5.36
C ARG A 40 1.93 -15.86 5.34
N ARG A 41 3.02 -16.52 5.71
CA ARG A 41 4.38 -15.97 5.64
C ARG A 41 4.82 -15.62 4.22
N ARG A 42 4.42 -16.42 3.22
CA ARG A 42 4.74 -16.19 1.80
C ARG A 42 3.99 -14.98 1.25
N ASN A 43 2.69 -14.90 1.50
CA ASN A 43 1.85 -13.79 1.03
C ASN A 43 2.32 -12.42 1.54
N LYS A 44 2.83 -12.35 2.77
CA LYS A 44 3.35 -11.11 3.37
C LYS A 44 4.69 -10.61 2.80
N ARG A 45 5.37 -11.38 1.93
CA ARG A 45 6.65 -10.98 1.32
C ARG A 45 6.47 -9.97 0.18
N HIS A 46 5.33 -10.02 -0.50
CA HIS A 46 5.10 -9.22 -1.69
C HIS A 46 4.64 -7.80 -1.32
N SER A 47 4.99 -6.84 -2.17
CA SER A 47 4.48 -5.47 -2.08
C SER A 47 3.10 -5.39 -2.70
N HIS A 48 2.17 -4.69 -2.05
CA HIS A 48 0.80 -4.53 -2.51
C HIS A 48 0.52 -3.11 -2.96
N VAL A 49 -0.40 -2.99 -3.91
CA VAL A 49 -0.95 -1.70 -4.33
C VAL A 49 -1.96 -1.25 -3.29
N LEU A 50 -1.88 0.01 -2.90
CA LEU A 50 -2.78 0.59 -1.91
C LEU A 50 -4.20 0.77 -2.50
N SER A 51 -5.21 0.56 -1.66
CA SER A 51 -6.62 0.75 -2.05
C SER A 51 -6.88 2.18 -2.55
N PRO A 52 -7.86 2.38 -3.44
CA PRO A 52 -8.13 3.68 -4.04
C PRO A 52 -8.45 4.77 -3.01
N THR A 53 -9.13 4.41 -1.92
CA THR A 53 -9.49 5.31 -0.80
C THR A 53 -8.26 5.86 -0.08
N HIS A 54 -7.40 4.99 0.46
CA HIS A 54 -6.21 5.43 1.21
C HIS A 54 -5.16 6.10 0.32
N ALA A 55 -5.06 5.67 -0.93
CA ALA A 55 -4.07 6.23 -1.83
C ALA A 55 -4.36 7.68 -2.26
N ARG A 56 -5.59 8.21 -2.09
CA ARG A 56 -5.87 9.65 -2.22
C ARG A 56 -5.21 10.46 -1.10
N ASN A 57 -5.31 9.98 0.13
CA ASN A 57 -4.74 10.66 1.29
C ASN A 57 -3.20 10.64 1.25
N VAL A 58 -2.61 9.50 0.89
CA VAL A 58 -1.14 9.36 0.78
C VAL A 58 -0.59 10.22 -0.36
N ALA A 59 -1.30 10.35 -1.49
CA ALA A 59 -0.88 11.21 -2.59
C ALA A 59 -0.79 12.69 -2.19
N LYS A 60 -1.75 13.19 -1.39
CA LYS A 60 -1.71 14.55 -0.82
C LYS A 60 -0.48 14.76 0.06
N LEU A 61 -0.17 13.79 0.94
CA LEU A 61 0.99 13.87 1.84
C LEU A 61 2.35 13.85 1.12
N LEU A 62 2.40 13.22 -0.06
CA LEU A 62 3.61 13.15 -0.89
C LEU A 62 3.69 14.29 -1.91
N GLY A 63 2.64 15.10 -2.06
CA GLY A 63 2.58 16.17 -3.06
C GLY A 63 2.57 15.66 -4.51
N VAL A 64 2.11 14.41 -4.75
CA VAL A 64 2.16 13.78 -6.08
C VAL A 64 0.75 13.68 -6.68
N ARG A 65 0.59 14.07 -7.95
CA ARG A 65 -0.65 13.80 -8.72
C ARG A 65 -0.74 12.31 -9.04
N ARG A 66 -1.74 11.64 -8.49
CA ARG A 66 -2.00 10.21 -8.71
C ARG A 66 -2.92 10.01 -9.92
N ARG A 67 -2.72 8.94 -10.70
CA ARG A 67 -3.76 8.48 -11.64
C ARG A 67 -4.86 7.74 -10.88
N PRO A 68 -6.16 8.01 -11.16
CA PRO A 68 -7.24 7.22 -10.58
C PRO A 68 -7.08 5.77 -11.06
N ILE A 69 -6.98 4.86 -10.10
CA ILE A 69 -7.24 3.45 -10.38
C ILE A 69 -8.76 3.36 -10.34
N ALA A 70 -9.40 2.93 -11.44
CA ALA A 70 -10.83 2.61 -11.45
C ALA A 70 -11.17 1.81 -10.18
N PRO A 71 -12.35 2.01 -9.56
CA PRO A 71 -12.73 1.25 -8.39
C PRO A 71 -12.58 -0.22 -8.73
N THR A 72 -11.54 -0.86 -8.20
CA THR A 72 -11.40 -2.30 -8.32
C THR A 72 -12.63 -2.82 -7.60
N ALA A 73 -13.51 -3.49 -8.35
CA ALA A 73 -14.68 -4.17 -7.81
C ALA A 73 -14.29 -4.86 -6.49
N PRO A 74 -15.17 -4.87 -5.49
CA PRO A 74 -14.90 -5.56 -4.23
C PRO A 74 -14.34 -6.94 -4.57
N GLN A 75 -13.11 -7.23 -4.13
CA GLN A 75 -12.58 -8.57 -4.25
C GLN A 75 -13.56 -9.44 -3.48
N GLN A 76 -14.35 -10.22 -4.21
CA GLN A 76 -15.26 -11.22 -3.68
C GLN A 76 -14.49 -11.99 -2.59
N PRO A 77 -15.07 -12.19 -1.39
CA PRO A 77 -14.43 -13.01 -0.38
C PRO A 77 -14.14 -14.35 -1.04
N LYS A 78 -12.86 -14.75 -1.10
CA LYS A 78 -12.52 -16.11 -1.52
C LYS A 78 -13.22 -17.01 -0.52
N GLY A 79 -14.25 -17.71 -0.97
CA GLY A 79 -15.04 -18.63 -0.17
C GLY A 79 -14.13 -19.50 0.66
N ASP A 80 -14.43 -19.52 1.95
CA ASP A 80 -13.91 -20.49 2.89
C ASP A 80 -14.26 -21.90 2.38
N ALA A 81 -13.21 -22.65 2.03
CA ALA A 81 -13.16 -24.10 1.97
C ALA A 81 -11.73 -24.52 2.30
#